data_AF-A0A815XUR0-F1
#
_entry.id   AF-A0A815XUR0-F1
#
_cell.length_a   1.000
_cell.length_b   1.000
_cell.length_c   1.000
_cell.angle_alpha   90.00
_cell.angle_beta   90.00
_cell.angle_gamma   90.00
#
_symmetry.space_group_name_H-M   'P 1'
#
loop_
_entity.id
_entity.type
_entity.pdbx_description
1 polymer ?
#
loop_
_entity_poly.entity_id
_entity_poly.type
_entity_poly.pdbx_seq_one_letter_code
_entity_poly.pdbx_strand_id
1 'polypeptide(L)'
;FAAYADSALSGSRSFFPLKASDVLDEWFRIHLYTMQFDSGLSLYKILNETLRAENRDNLKAWFLFLKLFLSALEKLPSAAQPVYRGVKNVDLSDKYINSEKFVWWGVSSCTLNIEVLQSEQFLGKFGKRTLFSIDSKNSKSIIAHSYYKKLEKEVILMPGTYLEVVGKIDANNGLHIIQLKEMEPPIKFVKPATKIQMIEPTQLIQNMKLMEKNPVQ
;
A
#
# COMPACT_ATOMS: atom_id res chain seq x y z
N PHE A 1 -13.78 18.90 -15.75
CA PHE A 1 -13.19 18.34 -14.51
C PHE A 1 -12.94 19.38 -13.42
N ALA A 2 -12.64 20.66 -13.72
CA ALA A 2 -12.52 21.71 -12.70
C ALA A 2 -13.85 22.19 -12.09
N ALA A 3 -14.95 22.19 -12.86
CA ALA A 3 -16.23 22.78 -12.41
C ALA A 3 -17.09 21.89 -11.49
N TYR A 4 -16.73 20.63 -11.25
CA TYR A 4 -17.51 19.72 -10.38
C TYR A 4 -16.98 19.71 -8.92
N ALA A 5 -15.80 20.26 -8.69
CA ALA A 5 -15.19 20.35 -7.35
C ALA A 5 -15.81 21.45 -6.49
N ASP A 6 -16.36 22.51 -7.10
CA ASP A 6 -16.85 23.69 -6.36
C ASP A 6 -18.24 23.49 -5.75
N SER A 7 -19.10 22.63 -6.32
CA SER A 7 -20.47 22.46 -5.80
C SER A 7 -20.56 21.59 -4.54
N ALA A 8 -19.52 20.81 -4.22
CA ALA A 8 -19.50 19.93 -3.06
C ALA A 8 -19.00 20.61 -1.76
N LEU A 9 -18.61 21.89 -1.83
CA LEU A 9 -17.95 22.61 -0.73
C LEU A 9 -18.87 23.53 0.10
N SER A 10 -20.19 23.55 -0.15
CA SER A 10 -21.11 24.47 0.54
C SER A 10 -21.74 23.93 1.84
N GLY A 11 -21.41 22.71 2.26
CA GLY A 11 -21.93 22.11 3.50
C GLY A 11 -20.88 22.05 4.60
N SER A 12 -21.03 22.88 5.63
CA SER A 12 -20.11 22.97 6.76
C SER A 12 -19.87 21.63 7.48
N ARG A 13 -18.62 21.19 7.54
CA ARG A 13 -17.93 20.57 8.71
C ARG A 13 -16.49 20.31 8.30
N SER A 14 -15.55 20.71 9.16
CA SER A 14 -14.09 20.72 9.01
C SER A 14 -13.50 19.56 8.20
N PHE A 15 -13.57 19.65 6.88
CA PHE A 15 -12.74 18.91 5.95
C PHE A 15 -11.48 19.75 5.79
N PHE A 16 -10.30 19.18 6.08
CA PHE A 16 -9.04 19.83 5.73
C PHE A 16 -9.13 20.26 4.26
N PRO A 17 -9.06 21.55 3.92
CA PRO A 17 -9.16 21.97 2.53
C PRO A 17 -7.86 21.53 1.85
N LEU A 18 -7.92 20.40 1.15
CA LEU A 18 -6.82 19.90 0.34
C LEU A 18 -6.45 20.98 -0.68
N LYS A 19 -5.20 21.43 -0.67
CA LYS A 19 -4.72 22.37 -1.69
C LYS A 19 -4.43 21.59 -2.97
N ALA A 20 -4.59 22.24 -4.12
CA ALA A 20 -4.23 21.64 -5.40
C ALA A 20 -2.75 21.18 -5.44
N SER A 21 -1.86 21.87 -4.72
CA SER A 21 -0.47 21.48 -4.52
C SER A 21 -0.31 20.13 -3.81
N ASP A 22 -1.20 19.81 -2.87
CA ASP A 22 -1.15 18.56 -2.11
C ASP A 22 -1.59 17.39 -2.99
N VAL A 23 -2.56 17.60 -3.88
CA VAL A 23 -2.96 16.61 -4.91
C VAL A 23 -1.85 16.42 -5.97
N LEU A 24 -1.05 17.46 -6.20
CA LEU A 24 0.12 17.40 -7.07
C LEU A 24 1.33 16.73 -6.39
N ASP A 25 1.40 16.68 -5.06
CA ASP A 25 2.44 15.97 -4.33
C ASP A 25 2.35 14.46 -4.63
N GLU A 26 3.39 13.94 -5.25
CA GLU A 26 3.52 12.53 -5.62
C GLU A 26 3.23 11.59 -4.45
N TRP A 27 3.64 11.97 -3.24
CA TRP A 27 3.50 11.15 -2.04
C TRP A 27 2.11 11.18 -1.42
N PHE A 28 1.24 12.08 -1.88
CA PHE A 28 -0.13 12.24 -1.37
C PHE A 28 -0.97 10.96 -1.51
N ARG A 29 -0.66 10.08 -2.47
CA ARG A 29 -1.38 8.81 -2.66
C ARG A 29 -1.09 7.83 -1.53
N ILE A 30 0.14 7.84 -1.02
CA ILE A 30 0.53 7.06 0.16
C ILE A 30 -0.16 7.64 1.39
N HIS A 31 -0.13 8.96 1.54
CA HIS A 31 -0.84 9.65 2.61
C HIS A 31 -2.33 9.30 2.63
N LEU A 32 -3.02 9.47 1.49
CA LEU A 32 -4.44 9.18 1.32
C LEU A 32 -4.77 7.72 1.60
N TYR A 33 -3.91 6.78 1.20
CA TYR A 33 -4.09 5.36 1.50
C TYR A 33 -4.12 5.10 3.02
N THR A 34 -3.26 5.78 3.78
CA THR A 34 -3.18 5.60 5.25
C THR A 34 -4.26 6.35 6.05
N MET A 35 -5.07 7.18 5.40
CA MET A 35 -6.11 7.96 6.09
C MET A 35 -7.30 7.09 6.51
N GLN A 36 -7.83 7.38 7.71
CA GLN A 36 -9.12 6.89 8.18
C GLN A 36 -10.11 8.04 8.21
N PHE A 37 -11.28 7.89 7.59
CA PHE A 37 -12.35 8.90 7.64
C PHE A 37 -13.27 8.64 8.85
N ASP A 38 -13.83 9.71 9.40
CA ASP A 38 -14.70 9.68 10.59
C ASP A 38 -15.96 8.84 10.41
N SER A 39 -16.41 8.65 9.17
CA SER A 39 -17.55 7.79 8.83
C SER A 39 -17.24 6.28 8.91
N GLY A 40 -16.01 5.90 9.29
CA GLY A 40 -15.55 4.51 9.33
C GLY A 40 -15.17 3.95 7.95
N LEU A 41 -15.52 4.64 6.87
CA LEU A 41 -15.03 4.41 5.52
C LEU A 41 -13.54 4.76 5.46
N SER A 42 -12.76 3.98 4.74
CA SER A 42 -11.38 4.32 4.44
C SER A 42 -10.98 3.76 3.09
N LEU A 43 -10.18 4.53 2.36
CA LEU A 43 -9.78 4.16 1.00
C LEU A 43 -9.05 2.81 0.99
N TYR A 44 -8.18 2.56 1.97
CA TYR A 44 -7.47 1.28 2.07
C TYR A 44 -8.40 0.09 2.31
N LYS A 45 -9.54 0.24 3.01
CA LYS A 45 -10.48 -0.87 3.24
C LYS A 45 -11.11 -1.30 1.92
N ILE A 46 -11.68 -0.35 1.19
CA ILE A 46 -12.40 -0.61 -0.06
C ILE A 46 -11.43 -1.12 -1.14
N LEU A 47 -10.25 -0.50 -1.25
CA LEU A 47 -9.23 -0.94 -2.20
C LEU A 47 -8.79 -2.38 -1.91
N ASN A 48 -8.49 -2.71 -0.64
CA ASN A 48 -8.02 -4.04 -0.29
C ASN A 48 -9.10 -5.12 -0.35
N GLU A 49 -10.35 -4.77 -0.12
CA GLU A 49 -11.48 -5.66 -0.43
C GLU A 49 -11.54 -5.95 -1.93
N THR A 50 -11.43 -4.90 -2.75
CA THR A 50 -11.45 -5.03 -4.22
C THR A 50 -10.28 -5.87 -4.75
N LEU A 51 -9.07 -5.69 -4.19
CA LEU A 51 -7.88 -6.48 -4.55
C LEU A 51 -8.05 -7.97 -4.22
N ARG A 52 -8.75 -8.29 -3.13
CA ARG A 52 -9.01 -9.68 -2.70
C ARG A 52 -10.19 -10.33 -3.43
N ALA A 53 -11.07 -9.54 -4.03
CA ALA A 53 -12.22 -10.05 -4.76
C ALA A 53 -11.79 -10.81 -6.03
N GLU A 54 -12.44 -11.95 -6.29
CA GLU A 54 -12.16 -12.77 -7.47
C GLU A 54 -12.51 -12.07 -8.78
N ASN A 55 -13.60 -11.28 -8.78
CA ASN A 55 -14.00 -10.51 -9.94
C ASN A 55 -13.02 -9.35 -10.21
N ARG A 56 -12.13 -9.56 -11.18
CA ARG A 56 -11.09 -8.59 -11.55
C ARG A 56 -11.63 -7.36 -12.27
N ASP A 57 -12.87 -7.38 -12.77
CA ASP A 57 -13.48 -6.19 -13.38
C ASP A 57 -13.69 -5.06 -12.35
N ASN A 58 -13.89 -5.41 -11.08
CA ASN A 58 -14.04 -4.44 -10.00
C ASN A 58 -12.78 -3.58 -9.82
N LEU A 59 -11.60 -4.09 -10.21
CA LEU A 59 -10.35 -3.34 -10.13
C LEU A 59 -10.23 -2.24 -11.19
N LYS A 60 -11.02 -2.27 -12.27
CA LYS A 60 -10.94 -1.26 -13.36
C LYS A 60 -11.12 0.16 -12.83
N ALA A 61 -12.03 0.35 -11.87
CA ALA A 61 -12.25 1.64 -11.22
C ALA A 61 -11.03 2.15 -10.43
N TRP A 62 -10.13 1.24 -10.02
CA TRP A 62 -8.94 1.54 -9.23
C TRP A 62 -7.67 1.72 -10.06
N PHE A 63 -7.67 1.41 -11.36
CA PHE A 63 -6.44 1.39 -12.17
C PHE A 63 -5.64 2.68 -12.11
N LEU A 64 -6.30 3.84 -12.19
CA LEU A 64 -5.61 5.13 -12.14
C LEU A 64 -4.99 5.36 -10.75
N PHE A 65 -5.74 5.09 -9.68
CA PHE A 65 -5.21 5.22 -8.32
C PHE A 65 -4.06 4.25 -8.07
N LEU A 66 -4.23 2.96 -8.40
CA LEU A 66 -3.21 1.93 -8.27
C LEU A 66 -1.95 2.29 -9.04
N LYS A 67 -2.07 2.78 -10.28
CA LYS A 67 -0.90 3.23 -11.06
C LYS A 67 -0.12 4.31 -10.29
N LEU A 68 -0.79 5.34 -9.79
CA LEU A 68 -0.13 6.44 -9.08
C LEU A 68 0.44 5.98 -7.72
N PHE A 69 -0.34 5.22 -6.96
CA PHE A 69 0.03 4.71 -5.64
C PHE A 69 1.23 3.75 -5.73
N LEU A 70 1.18 2.77 -6.64
CA LEU A 70 2.29 1.83 -6.84
C LEU A 70 3.52 2.54 -7.40
N SER A 71 3.36 3.51 -8.31
CA SER A 71 4.50 4.31 -8.80
C SER A 71 5.19 5.09 -7.69
N ALA A 72 4.43 5.64 -6.73
CA ALA A 72 4.99 6.30 -5.55
C ALA A 72 5.71 5.29 -4.64
N LEU A 73 5.11 4.13 -4.37
CA LEU A 73 5.76 3.08 -3.56
C LEU A 73 7.04 2.53 -4.18
N GLU A 74 7.11 2.39 -5.50
CA GLU A 74 8.31 1.94 -6.21
C GLU A 74 9.50 2.90 -6.09
N LYS A 75 9.24 4.20 -5.85
CA LYS A 75 10.29 5.19 -5.59
C LYS A 75 10.91 5.06 -4.20
N LEU A 76 10.25 4.36 -3.27
CA LEU A 76 10.78 4.11 -1.94
C LEU A 76 11.79 2.95 -1.98
N PRO A 77 12.85 2.99 -1.17
CA PRO A 77 13.80 1.89 -1.07
C PRO A 77 13.09 0.62 -0.59
N SER A 78 13.39 -0.50 -1.24
CA SER A 78 13.01 -1.83 -0.76
C SER A 78 13.94 -2.24 0.39
N ALA A 79 13.38 -2.88 1.41
CA ALA A 79 14.15 -3.46 2.50
C ALA A 79 13.76 -4.91 2.74
N ALA A 80 14.77 -5.77 2.82
CA ALA A 80 14.64 -7.15 3.24
C ALA A 80 14.73 -7.22 4.77
N GLN A 81 13.60 -7.48 5.44
CA GLN A 81 13.47 -7.45 6.89
C GLN A 81 12.17 -8.11 7.34
N PRO A 82 12.09 -8.59 8.59
CA PRO A 82 10.84 -9.07 9.16
C PRO A 82 9.85 -7.91 9.35
N VAL A 83 8.61 -8.14 8.93
CA VAL A 83 7.48 -7.22 9.13
C VAL A 83 6.32 -7.94 9.79
N TYR A 84 5.56 -7.22 10.62
CA TYR A 84 4.49 -7.80 11.42
C TYR A 84 3.14 -7.20 11.08
N ARG A 85 2.10 -8.03 11.02
CA ARG A 85 0.72 -7.60 10.79
C ARG A 85 -0.23 -8.29 11.76
N GLY A 86 -1.00 -7.50 12.49
CA GLY A 86 -2.07 -8.00 13.35
C GLY A 86 -3.44 -7.97 12.68
N VAL A 87 -4.26 -9.00 12.92
CA VAL A 87 -5.67 -9.05 12.52
C VAL A 87 -6.52 -9.42 13.73
N LYS A 88 -7.46 -8.55 14.09
CA LYS A 88 -8.35 -8.74 15.25
C LYS A 88 -9.55 -9.61 14.95
N ASN A 89 -10.11 -10.17 16.02
CA ASN A 89 -11.42 -10.83 16.08
C ASN A 89 -11.56 -12.02 15.13
N VAL A 90 -10.44 -12.64 14.75
CA VAL A 90 -10.43 -13.75 13.81
C VAL A 90 -9.20 -14.63 14.00
N ASP A 91 -9.44 -15.94 13.96
CA ASP A 91 -8.43 -16.96 13.72
C ASP A 91 -8.42 -17.27 12.21
N LEU A 92 -7.25 -17.16 11.59
CA LEU A 92 -7.05 -17.45 10.17
C LEU A 92 -6.22 -18.72 9.95
N SER A 93 -5.82 -19.42 11.01
CA SER A 93 -4.88 -20.55 10.95
C SER A 93 -5.30 -21.65 9.98
N ASP A 94 -6.59 -21.91 9.81
CA ASP A 94 -7.13 -22.89 8.86
C ASP A 94 -6.98 -22.47 7.39
N LYS A 95 -6.87 -21.16 7.12
CA LYS A 95 -6.72 -20.63 5.77
C LYS A 95 -5.28 -20.64 5.26
N TYR A 96 -4.32 -20.91 6.13
CA TYR A 96 -2.89 -20.91 5.79
C TYR A 96 -2.32 -22.29 6.11
N ILE A 97 -2.16 -23.10 5.07
CA ILE A 97 -1.66 -24.47 5.18
C ILE A 97 -0.13 -24.44 5.11
N ASN A 98 0.56 -25.18 5.97
CA ASN A 98 2.04 -25.21 5.96
C ASN A 98 2.57 -25.63 4.57
N SER A 99 3.65 -24.98 4.14
CA SER A 99 4.27 -25.13 2.82
C SER A 99 3.40 -24.71 1.62
N GLU A 100 2.19 -24.21 1.87
CA GLU A 100 1.36 -23.60 0.83
C GLU A 100 2.00 -22.30 0.35
N LYS A 101 1.96 -22.11 -0.97
CA LYS A 101 2.44 -20.91 -1.64
C LYS A 101 1.29 -20.19 -2.31
N PHE A 102 1.19 -18.89 -2.11
CA PHE A 102 0.05 -18.11 -2.57
C PHE A 102 0.43 -16.66 -2.84
N VAL A 103 -0.44 -15.96 -3.57
CA VAL A 103 -0.30 -14.52 -3.85
C VAL A 103 -1.04 -13.73 -2.78
N TRP A 104 -0.33 -12.84 -2.11
CA TRP A 104 -0.89 -11.85 -1.21
C TRP A 104 -1.43 -10.67 -2.02
N TRP A 105 -2.69 -10.74 -2.43
CA TRP A 105 -3.28 -9.78 -3.38
C TRP A 105 -3.43 -8.35 -2.84
N GLY A 106 -3.69 -8.18 -1.55
CA GLY A 106 -3.96 -6.87 -0.95
C GLY A 106 -2.68 -6.10 -0.62
N VAL A 107 -2.77 -4.78 -0.59
CA VAL A 107 -1.77 -3.93 0.05
C VAL A 107 -1.89 -4.15 1.56
N SER A 108 -0.79 -4.47 2.23
CA SER A 108 -0.79 -4.70 3.67
C SER A 108 0.05 -3.65 4.39
N SER A 109 -0.62 -2.88 5.25
CA SER A 109 0.07 -2.12 6.29
C SER A 109 0.59 -3.10 7.35
N CYS A 110 1.88 -2.97 7.65
CA CYS A 110 2.65 -3.76 8.58
C CYS A 110 3.49 -2.82 9.45
N THR A 111 4.06 -3.34 10.53
CA THR A 111 4.97 -2.60 11.40
C THR A 111 6.30 -3.32 11.53
N LEU A 112 7.37 -2.54 11.73
CA LEU A 112 8.68 -3.05 12.14
C LEU A 112 8.80 -3.23 13.65
N ASN A 113 7.88 -2.62 14.42
CA ASN A 113 7.88 -2.73 15.87
C ASN A 113 6.74 -3.64 16.33
N ILE A 114 7.06 -4.89 16.66
CA ILE A 114 6.08 -5.86 17.13
C ILE A 114 5.34 -5.40 18.39
N GLU A 115 5.96 -4.57 19.24
CA GLU A 115 5.33 -4.05 20.46
C GLU A 115 4.10 -3.19 20.17
N VAL A 116 4.07 -2.50 19.02
CA VAL A 116 2.92 -1.69 18.60
C VAL A 116 1.65 -2.54 18.50
N LEU A 117 1.79 -3.83 18.18
CA LEU A 117 0.65 -4.73 18.05
C LEU A 117 -0.07 -4.98 19.39
N GLN A 118 0.57 -4.75 20.54
CA GLN A 118 -0.09 -4.86 21.83
C GLN A 118 -1.23 -3.85 22.04
N SER A 119 -1.26 -2.76 21.27
CA SER A 119 -2.34 -1.77 21.34
C SER A 119 -3.65 -2.34 20.78
N GLU A 120 -4.75 -2.01 21.48
CA GLU A 120 -6.13 -2.32 21.07
C GLU A 120 -6.54 -1.63 19.76
N GLN A 121 -5.72 -0.75 19.18
CA GLN A 121 -5.91 -0.25 17.81
C GLN A 121 -5.43 -1.23 16.75
N PHE A 122 -4.44 -2.08 17.05
CA PHE A 122 -3.83 -3.03 16.09
C PHE A 122 -4.24 -4.48 16.35
N LEU A 123 -3.52 -5.23 17.20
CA LEU A 123 -3.83 -6.64 17.50
C LEU A 123 -4.53 -6.79 18.85
N GLY A 124 -4.11 -6.02 19.86
CA GLY A 124 -4.62 -6.12 21.23
C GLY A 124 -4.09 -7.35 21.97
N LYS A 125 -4.49 -7.48 23.24
CA LYS A 125 -3.97 -8.53 24.15
C LYS A 125 -4.91 -9.72 24.34
N PHE A 126 -6.18 -9.61 23.94
CA PHE A 126 -7.21 -10.59 24.24
C PHE A 126 -8.09 -10.91 23.03
N GLY A 127 -8.89 -11.97 23.15
CA GLY A 127 -9.80 -12.43 22.10
C GLY A 127 -9.11 -13.18 20.96
N LYS A 128 -9.91 -13.75 20.05
CA LYS A 128 -9.41 -14.43 18.85
C LYS A 128 -8.69 -13.43 17.96
N ARG A 129 -7.43 -13.68 17.64
CA ARG A 129 -6.60 -12.76 16.87
C ARG A 129 -5.48 -13.50 16.18
N THR A 130 -5.08 -12.99 15.02
CA THR A 130 -4.03 -13.57 14.20
C THR A 130 -2.86 -12.59 14.05
N LEU A 131 -1.65 -13.04 14.35
CA LEU A 131 -0.40 -12.33 14.07
C LEU A 131 0.28 -12.97 12.87
N PHE A 132 0.54 -12.19 11.84
CA PHE A 132 1.46 -12.56 10.77
C PHE A 132 2.86 -12.05 11.07
N SER A 133 3.84 -12.94 11.04
CA SER A 133 5.26 -12.63 11.03
C SER A 133 5.81 -12.95 9.64
N ILE A 134 6.23 -11.94 8.90
CA ILE A 134 6.52 -12.06 7.47
C ILE A 134 7.98 -11.71 7.24
N ASP A 135 8.78 -12.66 6.80
CA ASP A 135 10.13 -12.42 6.27
C ASP A 135 10.01 -11.83 4.86
N SER A 136 10.02 -10.49 4.77
CA SER A 136 9.82 -9.77 3.51
C SER A 136 11.15 -9.42 2.86
N LYS A 137 11.20 -9.46 1.54
CA LYS A 137 12.32 -8.99 0.70
C LYS A 137 12.12 -7.57 0.19
N ASN A 138 10.87 -7.17 -0.04
CA ASN A 138 10.53 -5.94 -0.75
C ASN A 138 9.62 -4.99 0.05
N SER A 139 9.70 -5.00 1.38
CA SER A 139 8.94 -4.07 2.21
C SER A 139 9.32 -2.61 1.92
N LYS A 140 8.33 -1.71 1.91
CA LYS A 140 8.51 -0.28 1.65
C LYS A 140 8.17 0.53 2.90
N SER A 141 9.13 1.26 3.47
CA SER A 141 8.86 2.16 4.59
C SER A 141 8.10 3.40 4.13
N ILE A 142 6.94 3.65 4.71
CA ILE A 142 6.10 4.80 4.39
C ILE A 142 5.99 5.82 5.53
N ILE A 143 6.82 5.68 6.57
CA ILE A 143 6.78 6.51 7.79
C ILE A 143 6.74 8.01 7.48
N ALA A 144 7.57 8.48 6.54
CA ALA A 144 7.66 9.90 6.17
C ALA A 144 6.41 10.43 5.43
N HIS A 145 5.64 9.53 4.83
CA HIS A 145 4.53 9.86 3.92
C HIS A 145 3.15 9.42 4.47
N SER A 146 3.13 8.59 5.51
CA SER A 146 1.91 8.16 6.20
C SER A 146 1.18 9.36 6.83
N TYR A 147 -0.13 9.22 7.03
CA TYR A 147 -0.93 10.12 7.84
C TYR A 147 -0.48 10.06 9.31
N TYR A 148 -0.11 8.87 9.80
CA TYR A 148 0.34 8.62 11.17
C TYR A 148 1.86 8.68 11.29
N LYS A 149 2.46 9.83 10.95
CA LYS A 149 3.92 10.05 10.69
C LYS A 149 4.95 9.57 11.73
N LYS A 150 4.57 9.01 12.89
CA LYS A 150 5.53 8.67 13.97
C LYS A 150 5.24 7.43 14.83
N LEU A 151 3.99 6.97 14.94
CA LEU A 151 3.64 5.98 15.97
C LEU A 151 3.83 4.51 15.53
N GLU A 152 3.69 4.23 14.23
CA GLU A 152 3.45 2.84 13.80
C GLU A 152 4.67 2.17 13.16
N LYS A 153 5.76 2.93 12.89
CA LYS A 153 6.87 2.48 12.03
C LYS A 153 6.34 1.74 10.80
N GLU A 154 5.37 2.38 10.14
CA GLU A 154 4.54 1.75 9.13
C GLU A 154 5.35 1.39 7.88
N VAL A 155 5.22 0.13 7.47
CA VAL A 155 5.80 -0.41 6.25
C VAL A 155 4.69 -1.08 5.44
N ILE A 156 4.78 -0.94 4.12
CA ILE A 156 3.87 -1.60 3.18
C ILE A 156 4.51 -2.89 2.70
N LEU A 157 3.77 -3.99 2.87
CA LEU A 157 3.92 -5.19 2.05
C LEU A 157 3.13 -4.97 0.76
N MET A 158 3.82 -5.06 -0.37
CA MET A 158 3.25 -4.77 -1.69
C MET A 158 2.10 -5.73 -2.04
N PRO A 159 1.10 -5.28 -2.82
CA PRO A 159 0.11 -6.19 -3.37
C PRO A 159 0.78 -7.10 -4.40
N GLY A 160 0.31 -8.34 -4.50
CA GLY A 160 0.88 -9.33 -5.40
C GLY A 160 2.15 -10.01 -4.88
N THR A 161 2.56 -9.77 -3.63
CA THR A 161 3.71 -10.46 -3.02
C THR A 161 3.45 -11.97 -2.97
N TYR A 162 4.42 -12.76 -3.43
CA TYR A 162 4.34 -14.22 -3.38
C TYR A 162 4.91 -14.73 -2.06
N LEU A 163 4.11 -15.47 -1.31
CA LEU A 163 4.43 -15.90 0.05
C LEU A 163 4.31 -17.41 0.20
N GLU A 164 5.14 -17.98 1.07
CA GLU A 164 5.05 -19.35 1.57
C GLU A 164 4.72 -19.36 3.06
N VAL A 165 3.82 -20.26 3.48
CA VAL A 165 3.58 -20.53 4.91
C VAL A 165 4.70 -21.42 5.44
N VAL A 166 5.54 -20.87 6.31
CA VAL A 166 6.69 -21.61 6.87
C VAL A 166 6.38 -22.24 8.24
N GLY A 167 5.32 -21.78 8.91
CA GLY A 167 4.88 -22.37 10.16
C GLY A 167 3.68 -21.64 10.76
N LYS A 168 3.02 -22.31 11.71
CA LYS A 168 1.94 -21.72 12.51
C LYS A 168 1.91 -22.32 13.91
N ILE A 169 1.46 -21.54 14.88
CA ILE A 169 1.29 -21.99 16.27
C ILE A 169 0.04 -21.36 16.88
N ASP A 170 -0.69 -22.16 17.66
CA ASP A 170 -1.64 -21.66 18.65
C ASP A 170 -0.84 -21.25 19.89
N ALA A 171 -0.69 -19.95 20.10
CA ALA A 171 0.04 -19.38 21.23
C ALA A 171 -0.81 -19.29 22.50
N ASN A 172 -1.97 -19.98 22.52
CA ASN A 172 -3.01 -19.93 23.54
C ASN A 172 -3.64 -18.54 23.69
N ASN A 173 -4.66 -18.44 24.56
CA ASN A 173 -5.39 -17.20 24.84
C ASN A 173 -5.96 -16.52 23.57
N GLY A 174 -6.31 -17.33 22.57
CA GLY A 174 -6.88 -16.88 21.30
C GLY A 174 -5.88 -16.23 20.35
N LEU A 175 -4.57 -16.29 20.60
CA LEU A 175 -3.54 -15.79 19.69
C LEU A 175 -3.04 -16.91 18.78
N HIS A 176 -3.22 -16.72 17.47
CA HIS A 176 -2.64 -17.58 16.45
C HIS A 176 -1.52 -16.83 15.74
N ILE A 177 -0.35 -17.44 15.62
CA ILE A 177 0.79 -16.86 14.91
C ILE A 177 1.02 -17.65 13.63
N ILE A 178 1.10 -16.94 12.50
CA ILE A 178 1.39 -17.51 11.18
C ILE A 178 2.69 -16.87 10.69
N GLN A 179 3.67 -17.71 10.39
CA GLN A 179 4.94 -17.29 9.83
C GLN A 179 4.91 -17.46 8.31
N LEU A 180 5.26 -16.38 7.61
CA LEU A 180 5.30 -16.33 6.16
C LEU A 180 6.70 -15.92 5.69
N LYS A 181 7.08 -16.40 4.51
CA LYS A 181 8.33 -15.99 3.85
C LYS A 181 8.05 -15.52 2.43
N GLU A 182 8.62 -14.38 2.06
CA GLU A 182 8.55 -13.86 0.69
C GLU A 182 9.44 -14.67 -0.25
N MET A 183 8.80 -15.20 -1.29
CA MET A 183 9.39 -16.07 -2.29
C MET A 183 9.47 -15.37 -3.64
N GLU A 184 10.34 -15.84 -4.51
CA GLU A 184 10.30 -15.39 -5.90
C GLU A 184 9.01 -15.90 -6.56
N PRO A 185 8.25 -15.05 -7.25
CA PRO A 185 7.05 -15.49 -7.93
C PRO A 185 7.41 -16.45 -9.08
N PRO A 186 6.57 -17.48 -9.35
CA PRO A 186 6.81 -18.42 -10.44
C PRO A 186 6.73 -17.73 -11.82
N ILE A 187 6.06 -16.57 -11.88
CA ILE A 187 5.95 -15.74 -13.07
C ILE A 187 6.73 -14.45 -12.82
N LYS A 188 7.72 -14.18 -13.67
CA LYS A 188 8.42 -12.89 -13.68
C LYS A 188 7.49 -11.86 -14.31
N PHE A 189 6.99 -10.92 -13.52
CA PHE A 189 6.28 -9.76 -14.07
C PHE A 189 7.21 -8.98 -15.02
N VAL A 190 6.61 -8.31 -16.00
CA VAL A 190 7.32 -7.43 -16.95
C VAL A 190 8.26 -6.51 -16.17
N LYS A 191 9.51 -6.37 -16.65
CA LYS A 191 10.51 -5.51 -16.00
C LYS A 191 9.86 -4.16 -15.63
N PRO A 192 10.09 -3.63 -14.40
CA PRO A 192 9.62 -2.31 -14.06
C PRO A 192 10.08 -1.35 -15.15
N ALA A 193 9.19 -0.44 -15.56
CA ALA A 193 9.49 0.52 -16.60
C ALA A 193 10.84 1.17 -16.28
N THR A 194 11.83 0.95 -17.14
CA THR A 194 13.12 1.64 -17.09
C THR A 194 12.81 3.10 -16.83
N LYS A 195 13.45 3.72 -15.81
CA LYS A 195 13.25 5.12 -15.43
C LYS A 195 12.95 5.91 -16.70
N ILE A 196 11.71 6.35 -16.88
CA ILE A 196 11.41 7.37 -17.88
C ILE A 196 12.29 8.52 -17.42
N GLN A 197 13.34 8.84 -18.18
CA GLN A 197 14.07 10.07 -17.95
C GLN A 197 13.01 11.15 -18.01
N MET A 198 12.66 11.69 -16.83
CA MET A 198 11.88 12.90 -16.73
C MET A 198 12.74 13.94 -17.44
N ILE A 199 12.41 14.22 -18.70
CA ILE A 199 13.02 15.34 -19.39
C ILE A 199 12.54 16.55 -18.60
N GLU A 200 13.48 17.24 -17.94
CA GLU A 200 13.19 18.49 -17.25
C GLU A 200 12.39 19.39 -18.21
N PRO A 201 11.32 20.07 -17.76
CA PRO A 201 10.48 20.90 -18.64
C PRO A 201 11.30 21.88 -19.49
N THR A 202 12.40 22.38 -18.93
CA THR A 202 13.38 23.27 -19.57
C THR A 202 14.04 22.63 -20.80
N GLN A 203 14.32 21.32 -20.72
CA GLN A 203 14.98 20.56 -21.77
C GLN A 203 14.00 20.16 -22.89
N LEU A 204 12.71 19.99 -22.56
CA LEU A 204 11.64 19.83 -23.55
C LEU A 204 11.45 21.11 -24.38
N ILE A 205 11.46 22.27 -23.72
CA ILE A 205 11.36 23.60 -24.37
C ILE A 205 12.60 23.87 -25.24
N GLN A 206 13.80 23.50 -24.79
CA GLN A 206 15.01 23.61 -25.61
C GLN A 206 14.96 22.73 -26.87
N ASN A 207 14.47 21.49 -26.74
CA ASN A 207 14.36 20.57 -27.87
C ASN A 207 13.31 21.04 -28.89
N MET A 208 12.18 21.61 -28.43
CA MET A 208 11.17 22.19 -29.32
C MET A 208 11.73 23.40 -30.08
N LYS A 209 12.49 24.28 -29.41
CA LYS A 209 13.17 25.42 -30.07
C LYS A 209 14.26 24.99 -31.05
N LEU A 210 14.88 23.83 -30.86
CA LEU A 210 15.88 23.28 -31.78
C LEU A 210 15.23 22.74 -33.06
N MET A 211 14.05 22.12 -32.93
CA MET A 211 13.28 21.59 -34.07
C MET A 211 12.68 22.69 -34.94
N GLU A 212 12.29 23.84 -34.37
CA GLU A 212 11.85 25.01 -35.14
C GLU A 212 12.98 25.66 -35.95
N LYS A 213 14.24 25.50 -35.53
CA LYS A 213 15.41 26.09 -36.20
C LYS A 213 15.99 25.26 -37.33
N ASN A 214 15.70 23.96 -37.37
CA ASN A 214 16.11 23.05 -38.44
C ASN A 214 14.89 22.26 -38.93
N PRO A 215 14.01 22.87 -39.76
CA PRO A 215 13.00 22.10 -40.45
C PRO A 215 13.71 21.07 -41.33
N VAL A 216 13.40 19.80 -41.11
CA VAL A 216 13.85 18.71 -41.98
C VAL A 216 13.35 19.03 -43.39
N GLN A 217 14.28 19.16 -44.35
CA GLN A 217 13.96 19.24 -45.78
C GLN A 217 13.42 17.90 -46.29
#